data_AF-U3TVS8-F1
#
_entry.id   AF-U3TVS8-F1
#
_cell.length_a   1.000
_cell.length_b   1.000
_cell.length_c   1.000
_cell.angle_alpha   90.00
_cell.angle_beta   90.00
_cell.angle_gamma   90.00
#
_symmetry.space_group_name_H-M   'P 1'
#
loop_
_entity.id
_entity.type
_entity.pdbx_description
1 polymer ?
#
loop_
_entity_poly.entity_id
_entity_poly.type
_entity_poly.pdbx_seq_one_letter_code
_entity_poly.pdbx_strand_id
1 'polypeptide(L)'
;MARYDLVADLYECVNTLERELTALRASVEQQPLLLARVFSLPEIEKGKEHDEINRIAVTQHLGKRARVMALAHYCRLFMQHQSEKLSTKAAVRLPGALCIEADDAASQRLEQQVTTINTLKQRLEQLITVDSGLPSEARFEFVHQHLRGLITLNAYRSVTLLKAPDTLRFGWANKNIIKNVTREAIVEQLERSLKANRAQAPWTREQWAEKVQQELERVQSLPDGAQLKIKRPVKVQPIARLWRASEKKQLQLACPSPLLVLCRDRTQVPTLGELLDYDAENIAHRYKPLAQPLHQIIPRLRLWSDRL
;
A
#
# COMPACT_ATOMS: atom_id res chain seq x y z
N MET A 1 -27.05 -9.94 -6.39
CA MET A 1 -27.38 -9.46 -5.03
C MET A 1 -28.26 -8.24 -5.16
N ALA A 2 -29.33 -8.12 -4.38
CA ALA A 2 -30.05 -6.86 -4.30
C ALA A 2 -29.13 -5.83 -3.61
N ARG A 3 -29.26 -4.55 -3.97
CA ARG A 3 -28.41 -3.47 -3.43
C ARG A 3 -28.50 -3.36 -1.89
N TYR A 4 -29.62 -3.76 -1.30
CA TYR A 4 -29.81 -3.82 0.15
C TYR A 4 -28.97 -4.92 0.81
N ASP A 5 -28.85 -6.10 0.19
CA ASP A 5 -28.05 -7.21 0.70
C ASP A 5 -26.55 -6.83 0.73
N LEU A 6 -26.08 -6.13 -0.31
CA LEU A 6 -24.68 -5.68 -0.37
C LEU A 6 -24.31 -4.71 0.76
N VAL A 7 -25.21 -3.79 1.10
CA VAL A 7 -24.96 -2.82 2.16
C VAL A 7 -24.95 -3.51 3.52
N ALA A 8 -25.84 -4.48 3.75
CA ALA A 8 -25.83 -5.30 4.96
C ALA A 8 -24.51 -6.08 5.09
N ASP A 9 -24.09 -6.78 4.02
CA ASP A 9 -22.82 -7.50 3.95
C ASP A 9 -21.61 -6.59 4.25
N LEU A 10 -21.65 -5.34 3.75
CA LEU A 10 -20.60 -4.36 3.96
C LEU A 10 -20.46 -4.00 5.45
N TYR A 11 -21.57 -3.71 6.12
CA TYR A 11 -21.57 -3.42 7.56
C TYR A 11 -21.16 -4.63 8.39
N GLU A 12 -21.70 -5.81 8.09
CA GLU A 12 -21.35 -7.05 8.80
C GLU A 12 -19.86 -7.37 8.68
N CYS A 13 -19.31 -7.23 7.47
CA CYS A 13 -17.90 -7.48 7.20
C CYS A 13 -16.99 -6.55 8.01
N VAL A 14 -17.28 -5.24 8.05
CA VAL A 14 -16.47 -4.27 8.80
C VAL A 14 -16.61 -4.44 10.31
N ASN A 15 -17.83 -4.62 10.81
CA ASN A 15 -18.05 -4.85 12.25
C ASN A 15 -17.35 -6.12 12.73
N THR A 16 -17.40 -7.18 11.92
CA THR A 16 -16.68 -8.42 12.21
C THR A 16 -15.17 -8.22 12.15
N LEU A 17 -14.66 -7.50 11.13
CA LEU A 17 -13.24 -7.17 11.03
C LEU A 17 -12.73 -6.39 12.26
N GLU A 18 -13.47 -5.40 12.75
CA GLU A 18 -13.09 -4.64 13.96
C GLU A 18 -13.07 -5.50 15.21
N ARG A 19 -14.06 -6.39 15.37
CA ARG A 19 -14.12 -7.35 16.48
C ARG A 19 -12.93 -8.31 16.44
N GLU A 20 -12.64 -8.89 15.28
CA GLU A 20 -11.51 -9.83 15.13
C GLU A 20 -10.15 -9.15 15.33
N LEU A 21 -9.98 -7.90 14.86
CA LEU A 21 -8.76 -7.12 15.15
C LEU A 21 -8.58 -6.83 16.64
N THR A 22 -9.68 -6.54 17.35
CA THR A 22 -9.67 -6.35 18.80
C THR A 22 -9.35 -7.65 19.54
N ALA A 23 -9.91 -8.77 19.09
CA ALA A 23 -9.61 -10.10 19.63
C ALA A 23 -8.15 -10.49 19.41
N LEU A 24 -7.61 -10.27 18.20
CA LEU A 24 -6.19 -10.51 17.90
C LEU A 24 -5.29 -9.69 18.82
N ARG A 25 -5.61 -8.40 19.04
CA ARG A 25 -4.87 -7.55 19.96
C ARG A 25 -4.81 -8.17 21.36
N ALA A 26 -5.95 -8.60 21.91
CA ALA A 26 -6.00 -9.23 23.22
C ALA A 26 -5.18 -10.53 23.27
N SER A 27 -5.30 -11.38 22.24
CA SER A 27 -4.54 -12.63 22.14
C SER A 27 -3.03 -12.40 22.07
N VAL A 28 -2.57 -11.37 21.35
CA VAL A 28 -1.16 -10.99 21.26
C VAL A 28 -0.65 -10.37 22.57
N GLU A 29 -1.46 -9.58 23.27
CA GLU A 29 -1.09 -8.98 24.56
C GLU A 29 -0.87 -10.02 25.67
N GLN A 30 -1.59 -11.15 25.60
CA GLN A 30 -1.45 -12.31 26.50
C GLN A 30 -0.15 -13.10 26.27
N GLN A 31 0.48 -12.97 25.10
CA GLN A 31 1.73 -13.68 24.83
C GLN A 31 2.95 -12.93 25.41
N PRO A 32 3.99 -13.64 25.87
CA PRO A 32 5.24 -13.02 26.27
C PRO A 32 5.85 -12.21 25.13
N LEU A 33 6.16 -10.95 25.40
CA LEU A 33 6.88 -10.11 24.44
C LEU A 33 8.37 -10.43 24.50
N LEU A 34 8.92 -10.94 23.40
CA LEU A 34 10.35 -11.25 23.30
C LEU A 34 11.14 -10.04 22.81
N LEU A 35 10.67 -9.41 21.74
CA LEU A 35 11.32 -8.25 21.14
C LEU A 35 10.29 -7.44 20.36
N ALA A 36 10.34 -6.11 20.44
CA ALA A 36 9.56 -5.25 19.56
C ALA A 36 10.37 -4.05 19.15
N ARG A 37 10.33 -3.74 17.86
CA ARG A 37 10.94 -2.55 17.28
C ARG A 37 10.06 -2.06 16.14
N VAL A 38 9.52 -0.85 16.30
CA VAL A 38 8.72 -0.17 15.28
C VAL A 38 9.21 1.25 15.08
N PHE A 39 8.87 1.82 13.93
CA PHE A 39 9.45 3.07 13.47
C PHE A 39 8.32 4.01 13.03
N SER A 40 8.04 5.05 13.81
CA SER A 40 7.07 6.05 13.39
C SER A 40 7.68 6.98 12.36
N LEU A 41 6.90 7.30 11.34
CA LEU A 41 7.26 8.27 10.31
C LEU A 41 6.58 9.62 10.60
N PRO A 42 7.09 10.74 10.06
CA PRO A 42 6.47 12.04 10.21
C PRO A 42 5.05 12.03 9.66
N GLU A 43 4.16 12.74 10.34
CA GLU A 43 2.79 12.92 9.89
C GLU A 43 2.74 13.83 8.67
N ILE A 44 1.78 13.59 7.78
CA ILE A 44 1.57 14.40 6.58
C ILE A 44 0.26 15.15 6.74
N GLU A 45 0.35 16.48 6.77
CA GLU A 45 -0.81 17.36 6.84
C GLU A 45 -1.61 17.37 5.53
N LYS A 46 -2.91 17.68 5.64
CA LYS A 46 -3.76 17.88 4.45
C LYS A 46 -3.20 19.01 3.58
N GLY A 47 -3.17 18.79 2.27
CA GLY A 47 -2.59 19.73 1.29
C GLY A 47 -1.10 19.51 1.02
N LYS A 48 -0.40 18.76 1.89
CA LYS A 48 1.02 18.43 1.75
C LYS A 48 1.25 17.05 1.11
N GLU A 49 0.20 16.41 0.59
CA GLU A 49 0.30 15.07 0.01
C GLU A 49 1.12 15.02 -1.27
N HIS A 50 1.34 16.15 -1.92
CA HIS A 50 2.04 16.24 -3.20
C HIS A 50 3.48 16.72 -3.06
N ASP A 51 3.88 17.18 -1.88
CA ASP A 51 5.23 17.62 -1.59
C ASP A 51 6.24 16.49 -1.89
N GLU A 52 7.38 16.91 -2.44
CA GLU A 52 8.51 16.03 -2.69
C GLU A 52 9.10 15.53 -1.37
N ILE A 53 9.46 14.26 -1.35
CA ILE A 53 10.03 13.63 -0.16
C ILE A 53 11.51 13.42 -0.42
N ASN A 54 12.32 14.35 0.05
CA ASN A 54 13.78 14.26 -0.02
C ASN A 54 14.36 13.59 1.24
N ARG A 55 13.75 13.83 2.40
CA ARG A 55 14.16 13.22 3.67
C ARG A 55 12.97 12.72 4.48
N ILE A 56 13.17 11.63 5.21
CA ILE A 56 12.20 11.14 6.21
C ILE A 56 12.98 10.83 7.49
N ALA A 57 12.74 11.61 8.54
CA ALA A 57 13.25 11.33 9.87
C ALA A 57 12.42 10.20 10.52
N VAL A 58 13.09 9.18 11.04
CA VAL A 58 12.47 8.01 11.64
C VAL A 58 12.63 8.07 13.16
N THR A 59 11.53 7.87 13.90
CA THR A 59 11.61 7.69 15.35
C THR A 59 11.41 6.23 15.72
N GLN A 60 12.43 5.64 16.34
CA GLN A 60 12.38 4.26 16.82
C GLN A 60 11.62 4.16 18.15
N HIS A 61 10.80 3.12 18.26
CA HIS A 61 10.14 2.71 19.50
C HIS A 61 10.45 1.25 19.78
N LEU A 62 10.64 0.90 21.06
CA LEU A 62 11.06 -0.42 21.49
C LEU A 62 10.11 -1.01 22.55
N GLY A 63 10.15 -2.33 22.70
CA GLY A 63 9.51 -3.06 23.80
C GLY A 63 7.99 -2.81 23.91
N LYS A 64 7.50 -2.57 25.14
CA LYS A 64 6.06 -2.38 25.41
C LYS A 64 5.45 -1.23 24.61
N ARG A 65 6.17 -0.12 24.45
CA ARG A 65 5.72 1.04 23.65
C ARG A 65 5.52 0.65 22.19
N ALA A 66 6.48 -0.06 21.61
CA ALA A 66 6.37 -0.59 20.26
C ALA A 66 5.17 -1.54 20.10
N ARG A 67 4.94 -2.44 21.07
CA ARG A 67 3.78 -3.33 21.07
C ARG A 67 2.45 -2.57 21.05
N VAL A 68 2.28 -1.58 21.94
CA VAL A 68 1.06 -0.76 21.99
C VAL A 68 0.82 -0.04 20.66
N MET A 69 1.86 0.58 20.10
CA MET A 69 1.77 1.27 18.81
C MET A 69 1.42 0.31 17.67
N ALA A 70 2.03 -0.88 17.63
CA ALA A 70 1.77 -1.88 16.60
C ALA A 70 0.32 -2.37 16.62
N LEU A 71 -0.19 -2.73 17.79
CA LEU A 71 -1.54 -3.24 17.94
C LEU A 71 -2.59 -2.15 17.67
N ALA A 72 -2.37 -0.92 18.13
CA ALA A 72 -3.21 0.22 17.76
C ALA A 72 -3.21 0.49 16.25
N HIS A 73 -2.06 0.29 15.59
CA HIS A 73 -1.93 0.50 14.15
C HIS A 73 -2.76 -0.48 13.31
N TYR A 74 -2.92 -1.73 13.76
CA TYR A 74 -3.78 -2.71 13.09
C TYR A 74 -5.26 -2.30 13.14
N CYS A 75 -5.70 -1.68 14.24
CA CYS A 75 -7.09 -1.22 14.44
C CYS A 75 -7.38 0.16 13.83
N ARG A 76 -6.40 0.84 13.20
CA ARG A 76 -6.59 2.17 12.60
C ARG A 76 -7.34 2.11 11.27
N LEU A 77 -8.64 1.85 11.30
CA LEU A 77 -9.48 1.73 10.09
C LEU A 77 -10.14 3.05 9.68
N PHE A 78 -10.42 3.94 10.63
CA PHE A 78 -11.24 5.13 10.41
C PHE A 78 -10.45 6.43 10.64
N MET A 79 -10.86 7.51 9.98
CA MET A 79 -10.25 8.84 10.11
C MET A 79 -10.43 9.44 11.52
N GLN A 80 -11.45 9.01 12.25
CA GLN A 80 -11.72 9.40 13.63
C GLN A 80 -10.63 8.89 14.58
N HIS A 81 -9.84 7.89 14.15
CA HIS A 81 -8.68 7.40 14.90
C HIS A 81 -7.44 8.29 14.73
N GLN A 82 -7.55 9.44 14.06
CA GLN A 82 -6.46 10.37 13.81
C GLN A 82 -6.91 11.83 13.88
N SER A 83 -5.94 12.74 14.07
CA SER A 83 -6.19 14.19 14.02
C SER A 83 -6.76 14.60 12.67
N GLU A 84 -7.75 15.50 12.67
CA GLU A 84 -8.39 16.03 11.46
C GLU A 84 -7.44 16.84 10.58
N LYS A 85 -6.30 17.30 11.14
CA LYS A 85 -5.25 18.01 10.39
C LYS A 85 -4.46 17.08 9.47
N LEU A 86 -4.50 15.76 9.73
CA LEU A 86 -3.74 14.77 9.00
C LEU A 86 -4.43 14.35 7.71
N SER A 87 -3.62 14.10 6.69
CA SER A 87 -4.09 13.56 5.44
C SER A 87 -4.68 12.16 5.62
N THR A 88 -5.80 11.92 4.95
CA THR A 88 -6.38 10.58 4.75
C THR A 88 -5.97 9.96 3.41
N LYS A 89 -5.32 10.75 2.54
CA LYS A 89 -4.78 10.32 1.25
C LYS A 89 -3.35 9.79 1.38
N ALA A 90 -2.55 10.39 2.26
CA ALA A 90 -1.23 9.85 2.60
C ALA A 90 -1.38 8.70 3.61
N ALA A 91 -0.91 7.51 3.23
CA ALA A 91 -1.01 6.34 4.10
C ALA A 91 -0.14 6.52 5.36
N VAL A 92 -0.74 6.39 6.53
CA VAL A 92 0.04 6.31 7.78
C VAL A 92 0.69 4.95 7.89
N ARG A 93 2.02 4.94 8.01
CA ARG A 93 2.83 3.73 8.07
C ARG A 93 3.55 3.62 9.40
N LEU A 94 3.68 2.39 9.87
CA LEU A 94 4.46 2.05 11.05
C LEU A 94 5.29 0.79 10.74
N PRO A 95 6.38 0.89 9.96
CA PRO A 95 7.25 -0.25 9.72
C PRO A 95 7.84 -0.80 11.01
N GLY A 96 8.17 -2.08 11.02
CA GLY A 96 8.78 -2.74 12.18
C GLY A 96 8.36 -4.19 12.35
N ALA A 97 8.68 -4.76 13.50
CA ALA A 97 8.27 -6.11 13.88
C ALA A 97 7.94 -6.22 15.38
N LEU A 98 7.00 -7.11 15.68
CA LEU A 98 6.59 -7.52 17.01
C LEU A 98 6.83 -9.03 17.13
N CYS A 99 7.85 -9.42 17.90
CA CYS A 99 8.22 -10.81 18.15
C CYS A 99 7.65 -11.26 19.50
N ILE A 100 6.75 -12.23 19.47
CA ILE A 100 6.12 -12.81 20.65
C ILE A 100 6.44 -14.29 20.76
N GLU A 101 6.46 -14.78 21.99
CA GLU A 101 6.54 -16.20 22.28
C GLU A 101 5.17 -16.83 22.09
N ALA A 102 5.10 -17.96 21.40
CA ALA A 102 3.87 -18.73 21.24
C ALA A 102 4.22 -20.21 21.22
N ASP A 103 3.57 -20.97 22.11
CA ASP A 103 3.55 -22.43 22.00
C ASP A 103 2.75 -22.88 20.77
N ASP A 104 2.74 -24.18 20.47
CA ASP A 104 2.10 -24.70 19.26
C ASP A 104 0.59 -24.37 19.20
N ALA A 105 -0.10 -24.41 20.35
CA ALA A 105 -1.52 -24.11 20.44
C ALA A 105 -1.80 -22.61 20.22
N ALA A 106 -0.98 -21.74 20.81
CA ALA A 106 -1.06 -20.30 20.63
C ALA A 106 -0.69 -19.89 19.22
N SER A 107 0.33 -20.52 18.61
CA SER A 107 0.72 -20.27 17.23
C SER A 107 -0.42 -20.58 16.28
N GLN A 108 -1.02 -21.77 16.38
CA GLN A 108 -2.16 -22.17 15.54
C GLN A 108 -3.36 -21.22 15.70
N ARG A 109 -3.67 -20.81 16.94
CA ARG A 109 -4.76 -19.87 17.22
C ARG A 109 -4.52 -18.51 16.57
N LEU A 110 -3.31 -17.95 16.74
CA LEU A 110 -2.93 -16.66 16.17
C LEU A 110 -2.89 -16.72 14.63
N GLU A 111 -2.42 -17.82 14.06
CA GLU A 111 -2.47 -18.07 12.62
C GLU A 111 -3.91 -18.08 12.09
N GLN A 112 -4.83 -18.76 12.79
CA GLN A 112 -6.23 -18.78 12.42
C GLN A 112 -6.86 -17.39 12.52
N GLN A 113 -6.61 -16.64 13.61
CA GLN A 113 -7.11 -15.27 13.78
C GLN A 113 -6.62 -14.34 12.67
N VAL A 114 -5.31 -14.36 12.37
CA VAL A 114 -4.75 -13.54 11.28
C VAL A 114 -5.32 -13.95 9.93
N THR A 115 -5.53 -15.25 9.69
CA THR A 115 -6.16 -15.75 8.46
C THR A 115 -7.58 -15.24 8.33
N THR A 116 -8.42 -15.37 9.36
CA THR A 116 -9.79 -14.83 9.38
C THR A 116 -9.82 -13.33 9.10
N ILE A 117 -8.95 -12.55 9.77
CA ILE A 117 -8.82 -11.11 9.54
C ILE A 117 -8.48 -10.82 8.08
N ASN A 118 -7.47 -11.49 7.52
CA ASN A 118 -7.04 -11.24 6.15
C ASN A 118 -8.11 -11.65 5.12
N THR A 119 -8.87 -12.72 5.39
CA THR A 119 -10.03 -13.11 4.58
C THR A 119 -11.13 -12.05 4.62
N LEU A 120 -11.44 -11.49 5.79
CA LEU A 120 -12.41 -10.39 5.92
C LEU A 120 -11.95 -9.13 5.16
N LYS A 121 -10.66 -8.80 5.23
CA LYS A 121 -10.07 -7.67 4.47
C LYS A 121 -10.21 -7.86 2.97
N GLN A 122 -9.94 -9.08 2.47
CA GLN A 122 -10.14 -9.43 1.06
C GLN A 122 -11.62 -9.40 0.66
N ARG A 123 -12.52 -9.91 1.53
CA ARG A 123 -13.96 -9.85 1.31
C ARG A 123 -14.46 -8.41 1.21
N LEU A 124 -13.99 -7.52 2.09
CA LEU A 124 -14.31 -6.10 2.04
C LEU A 124 -13.83 -5.44 0.73
N GLU A 125 -12.64 -5.78 0.27
CA GLU A 125 -12.12 -5.33 -1.03
C GLU A 125 -13.00 -5.84 -2.19
N GLN A 126 -13.38 -7.12 -2.18
CA GLN A 126 -14.25 -7.70 -3.20
C GLN A 126 -15.64 -7.05 -3.20
N LEU A 127 -16.26 -6.85 -2.04
CA LEU A 127 -17.56 -6.19 -1.90
C LEU A 127 -17.57 -4.81 -2.56
N ILE A 128 -16.49 -4.03 -2.35
CA ILE A 128 -16.38 -2.66 -2.86
C ILE A 128 -15.98 -2.63 -4.34
N THR A 129 -15.04 -3.49 -4.76
CA THR A 129 -14.38 -3.37 -6.07
C THR A 129 -15.00 -4.25 -7.16
N VAL A 130 -15.75 -5.28 -6.78
CA VAL A 130 -16.37 -6.26 -7.70
C VAL A 130 -17.88 -6.32 -7.47
N ASP A 131 -18.32 -6.72 -6.28
CA ASP A 131 -19.73 -7.05 -6.03
C ASP A 131 -20.65 -5.82 -6.09
N SER A 132 -20.11 -4.63 -5.85
CA SER A 132 -20.84 -3.36 -6.00
C SER A 132 -21.24 -3.05 -7.44
N GLY A 133 -20.56 -3.62 -8.44
CA GLY A 133 -20.72 -3.26 -9.85
C GLY A 133 -20.33 -1.81 -10.16
N LEU A 134 -19.74 -1.08 -9.21
CA LEU A 134 -19.46 0.34 -9.37
C LEU A 134 -18.13 0.59 -10.11
N PRO A 135 -18.12 1.57 -11.03
CA PRO A 135 -16.87 2.04 -11.62
C PRO A 135 -16.00 2.71 -10.55
N SER A 136 -14.69 2.78 -10.79
CA SER A 136 -13.71 3.23 -9.78
C SER A 136 -14.01 4.62 -9.21
N GLU A 137 -14.52 5.52 -10.05
CA GLU A 137 -14.89 6.90 -9.71
C GLU A 137 -16.07 7.00 -8.73
N ALA A 138 -16.99 6.02 -8.72
CA ALA A 138 -18.16 6.03 -7.85
C ALA A 138 -17.94 5.31 -6.50
N ARG A 139 -16.86 4.54 -6.37
CA ARG A 139 -16.60 3.71 -5.16
C ARG A 139 -16.36 4.55 -3.92
N PHE A 140 -15.70 5.71 -4.05
CA PHE A 140 -15.41 6.57 -2.92
C PHE A 140 -16.71 7.06 -2.26
N GLU A 141 -17.62 7.65 -3.04
CA GLU A 141 -18.90 8.15 -2.52
C GLU A 141 -19.73 7.02 -1.92
N PHE A 142 -19.81 5.86 -2.59
CA PHE A 142 -20.53 4.69 -2.07
C PHE A 142 -20.00 4.23 -0.71
N VAL A 143 -18.68 4.03 -0.59
CA VAL A 143 -18.06 3.61 0.68
C VAL A 143 -18.32 4.63 1.77
N HIS A 144 -18.14 5.92 1.50
CA HIS A 144 -18.27 6.96 2.51
C HIS A 144 -19.74 7.31 2.85
N GLN A 145 -20.70 6.97 1.99
CA GLN A 145 -22.12 7.04 2.30
C GLN A 145 -22.49 6.06 3.42
N HIS A 146 -21.93 4.85 3.39
CA HIS A 146 -22.26 3.77 4.33
C HIS A 146 -21.27 3.66 5.50
N LEU A 147 -19.97 3.75 5.23
CA LEU A 147 -18.86 3.63 6.20
C LEU A 147 -18.12 4.96 6.31
N ARG A 148 -18.78 5.95 6.94
CA ARG A 148 -18.28 7.32 7.06
C ARG A 148 -16.90 7.37 7.71
N GLY A 149 -15.93 7.84 6.94
CA GLY A 149 -14.57 8.05 7.41
C GLY A 149 -13.67 6.83 7.33
N LEU A 150 -14.13 5.72 6.73
CA LEU A 150 -13.27 4.57 6.48
C LEU A 150 -12.06 4.96 5.63
N ILE A 151 -10.87 4.59 6.09
CA ILE A 151 -9.64 4.68 5.31
C ILE A 151 -9.48 3.34 4.60
N THR A 152 -10.04 3.23 3.40
CA THR A 152 -10.19 1.96 2.66
C THR A 152 -8.88 1.18 2.53
N LEU A 153 -7.75 1.83 2.27
CA LEU A 153 -6.44 1.15 2.16
C LEU A 153 -5.93 0.61 3.51
N ASN A 154 -6.31 1.20 4.64
CA ASN A 154 -6.02 0.62 5.95
C ASN A 154 -6.90 -0.60 6.23
N ALA A 155 -8.13 -0.58 5.72
CA ALA A 155 -9.01 -1.73 5.79
C ALA A 155 -8.50 -2.89 4.94
N TYR A 156 -7.93 -2.63 3.74
CA TYR A 156 -7.44 -3.69 2.84
C TYR A 156 -6.08 -4.26 3.22
N ARG A 157 -5.16 -3.46 3.76
CA ARG A 157 -3.80 -3.95 4.07
C ARG A 157 -3.85 -5.11 5.07
N SER A 158 -3.19 -6.22 4.72
CA SER A 158 -3.16 -7.44 5.52
C SER A 158 -2.29 -7.31 6.77
N VAL A 159 -2.58 -8.13 7.77
CA VAL A 159 -1.67 -8.40 8.88
C VAL A 159 -0.72 -9.50 8.43
N THR A 160 0.58 -9.20 8.36
CA THR A 160 1.60 -10.17 7.96
C THR A 160 2.11 -10.91 9.19
N LEU A 161 1.88 -12.22 9.22
CA LEU A 161 2.35 -13.13 10.26
C LEU A 161 3.54 -13.95 9.73
N LEU A 162 4.63 -14.01 10.50
CA LEU A 162 5.83 -14.75 10.16
C LEU A 162 6.17 -15.74 11.27
N LYS A 163 6.51 -16.97 10.90
CA LYS A 163 7.11 -17.95 11.83
C LYS A 163 8.62 -17.77 11.85
N ALA A 164 9.17 -17.31 12.97
CA ALA A 164 10.61 -17.24 13.29
C ALA A 164 11.57 -17.15 12.07
N PRO A 165 11.66 -16.02 11.35
CA PRO A 165 12.75 -15.82 10.40
C PRO A 165 14.08 -15.68 11.15
N ASP A 166 15.22 -15.97 10.52
CA ASP A 166 16.53 -15.79 11.16
C ASP A 166 16.90 -14.31 11.29
N THR A 167 16.53 -13.52 10.28
CA THR A 167 16.89 -12.11 10.19
C THR A 167 15.78 -11.30 9.58
N LEU A 168 15.53 -10.12 10.14
CA LEU A 168 14.71 -9.08 9.53
C LEU A 168 15.51 -7.78 9.46
N ARG A 169 15.56 -7.17 8.28
CA ARG A 169 16.17 -5.86 8.03
C ARG A 169 15.15 -4.92 7.42
N PHE A 170 15.22 -3.65 7.74
CA PHE A 170 14.32 -2.64 7.20
C PHE A 170 15.08 -1.69 6.27
N GLY A 171 14.35 -1.04 5.37
CA GLY A 171 14.93 -0.05 4.47
C GLY A 171 13.88 0.64 3.62
N TRP A 172 14.35 1.46 2.70
CA TRP A 172 13.50 2.24 1.79
C TRP A 172 13.54 1.67 0.37
N ALA A 173 12.43 1.80 -0.34
CA ALA A 173 12.30 1.42 -1.74
C ALA A 173 11.67 2.53 -2.56
N ASN A 174 12.38 2.93 -3.62
CA ASN A 174 11.86 3.78 -4.70
C ASN A 174 11.44 2.88 -5.87
N LYS A 175 10.13 2.68 -6.00
CA LYS A 175 9.54 1.81 -7.03
C LYS A 175 8.78 2.64 -8.05
N ASN A 176 8.52 2.04 -9.21
CA ASN A 176 7.58 2.58 -10.19
C ASN A 176 6.38 1.63 -10.30
N ILE A 177 5.18 2.18 -10.45
CA ILE A 177 4.05 1.43 -10.98
C ILE A 177 4.24 1.40 -12.50
N ILE A 178 4.25 0.20 -13.06
CA ILE A 178 4.35 -0.04 -14.50
C ILE A 178 3.10 -0.78 -14.93
N LYS A 179 2.36 -0.18 -15.86
CA LYS A 179 1.22 -0.81 -16.53
C LYS A 179 1.53 -0.88 -18.02
N ASN A 180 1.72 -2.08 -18.54
CA ASN A 180 1.78 -2.29 -19.99
C ASN A 180 0.40 -2.02 -20.58
N VAL A 181 0.36 -1.31 -21.70
CA VAL A 181 -0.86 -0.88 -22.38
C VAL A 181 -0.69 -1.12 -23.88
N THR A 182 -1.78 -1.36 -24.58
CA THR A 182 -1.75 -1.48 -26.05
C THR A 182 -1.93 -0.12 -26.70
N ARG A 183 -1.56 0.01 -27.98
CA ARG A 183 -1.77 1.23 -28.77
C ARG A 183 -3.26 1.56 -28.85
N GLU A 184 -4.09 0.54 -29.10
CA GLU A 184 -5.53 0.65 -29.28
C GLU A 184 -6.20 1.18 -28.01
N ALA A 185 -5.80 0.66 -26.84
CA ALA A 185 -6.34 1.12 -25.56
C ALA A 185 -6.02 2.60 -25.26
N ILE A 186 -4.85 3.07 -25.68
CA ILE A 186 -4.47 4.49 -25.54
C ILE A 186 -5.23 5.36 -26.54
N VAL A 187 -5.36 4.92 -27.80
CA VAL A 187 -6.17 5.60 -28.82
C VAL A 187 -7.61 5.76 -28.35
N GLU A 188 -8.26 4.68 -27.91
CA GLU A 188 -9.63 4.71 -27.38
C GLU A 188 -9.76 5.66 -26.18
N GLN A 189 -8.76 5.67 -25.28
CA GLN A 189 -8.73 6.61 -24.16
C GLN A 189 -8.68 8.08 -24.61
N LEU A 190 -7.85 8.40 -25.62
CA LEU A 190 -7.72 9.75 -26.15
C LEU A 190 -8.99 10.18 -26.91
N GLU A 191 -9.56 9.30 -27.73
CA GLU A 191 -10.82 9.57 -28.44
C GLU A 191 -11.99 9.83 -27.48
N ARG A 192 -12.09 9.05 -26.39
CA ARG A 192 -13.07 9.30 -25.33
C ARG A 192 -12.84 10.65 -24.66
N SER A 193 -11.59 11.06 -24.48
CA SER A 193 -11.26 12.39 -23.93
C SER A 193 -11.71 13.52 -24.87
N LEU A 194 -11.54 13.35 -26.19
CA LEU A 194 -12.03 14.31 -27.20
C LEU A 194 -13.57 14.39 -27.18
N LYS A 195 -14.26 13.24 -27.17
CA LYS A 195 -15.73 13.17 -27.12
C LYS A 195 -16.32 13.79 -25.86
N ALA A 196 -15.65 13.64 -24.71
CA ALA A 196 -16.09 14.23 -23.45
C ALA A 196 -16.05 15.77 -23.45
N ASN A 197 -15.23 16.35 -24.33
CA ASN A 197 -15.24 17.77 -24.68
C ASN A 197 -15.15 18.73 -23.47
N ARG A 198 -14.22 18.41 -22.56
CA ARG A 198 -13.97 19.14 -21.31
C ARG A 198 -12.83 20.14 -21.48
N ALA A 199 -12.87 21.24 -20.74
CA ALA A 199 -11.70 22.09 -20.56
C ALA A 199 -10.77 21.52 -19.48
N GLN A 200 -9.47 21.74 -19.63
CA GLN A 200 -8.48 21.41 -18.60
C GLN A 200 -7.59 22.64 -18.35
N ALA A 201 -7.68 23.22 -17.16
CA ALA A 201 -6.87 24.37 -16.78
C ALA A 201 -5.36 24.09 -17.01
N PRO A 202 -4.60 25.04 -17.60
CA PRO A 202 -4.99 26.42 -17.93
C PRO A 202 -5.68 26.62 -19.30
N TRP A 203 -6.00 25.55 -20.04
CA TRP A 203 -6.49 25.62 -21.42
C TRP A 203 -8.02 25.68 -21.52
N THR A 204 -8.49 26.37 -22.57
CA THR A 204 -9.89 26.28 -23.00
C THR A 204 -10.21 24.88 -23.54
N ARG A 205 -11.49 24.63 -23.79
CA ARG A 205 -11.97 23.37 -24.36
C ARG A 205 -11.33 23.08 -25.72
N GLU A 206 -11.23 24.09 -26.58
CA GLU A 206 -10.68 24.00 -27.94
C GLU A 206 -9.17 23.74 -27.89
N GLN A 207 -8.45 24.54 -27.08
CA GLN A 207 -7.01 24.37 -26.87
C GLN A 207 -6.67 23.00 -26.29
N TRP A 208 -7.52 22.50 -25.37
CA TRP A 208 -7.35 21.17 -24.81
C TRP A 208 -7.58 20.07 -25.85
N ALA A 209 -8.64 20.19 -26.65
CA ALA A 209 -8.93 19.25 -27.73
C ALA A 209 -7.78 19.18 -28.75
N GLU A 210 -7.21 20.31 -29.14
CA GLU A 210 -6.04 20.36 -30.04
C GLU A 210 -4.84 19.59 -29.47
N LYS A 211 -4.54 19.78 -28.17
CA LYS A 211 -3.46 19.04 -27.51
C LYS A 211 -3.71 17.53 -27.50
N VAL A 212 -4.93 17.10 -27.20
CA VAL A 212 -5.29 15.68 -27.20
C VAL A 212 -5.23 15.09 -28.62
N GLN A 213 -5.56 15.88 -29.64
CA GLN A 213 -5.44 15.48 -31.04
C GLN A 213 -3.96 15.26 -31.43
N GLN A 214 -3.06 16.19 -31.07
CA GLN A 214 -1.62 16.04 -31.28
C GLN A 214 -1.05 14.80 -30.55
N GLU A 215 -1.54 14.52 -29.35
CA GLU A 215 -1.18 13.30 -28.61
C GLU A 215 -1.66 12.03 -29.30
N LEU A 216 -2.86 12.06 -29.90
CA LEU A 216 -3.44 10.94 -30.65
C LEU A 216 -2.61 10.64 -31.91
N GLU A 217 -2.28 11.67 -32.69
CA GLU A 217 -1.43 11.55 -33.89
C GLU A 217 -0.07 10.96 -33.55
N ARG A 218 0.55 11.41 -32.45
CA ARG A 218 1.84 10.88 -31.98
C ARG A 218 1.78 9.40 -31.59
N VAL A 219 0.66 8.93 -31.03
CA VAL A 219 0.50 7.51 -30.69
C VAL A 219 0.25 6.67 -31.94
N GLN A 220 -0.50 7.21 -32.90
CA GLN A 220 -0.79 6.55 -34.18
C GLN A 220 0.44 6.47 -35.08
N SER A 221 1.36 7.44 -35.01
CA SER A 221 2.59 7.46 -35.80
C SER A 221 3.67 6.50 -35.31
N LEU A 222 3.46 5.78 -34.19
CA LEU A 222 4.45 4.86 -33.66
C LEU A 222 4.65 3.65 -34.59
N PRO A 223 5.87 3.10 -34.72
CA PRO A 223 6.15 1.91 -35.51
C PRO A 223 5.38 0.68 -35.01
N ASP A 224 4.98 -0.21 -35.91
CA ASP A 224 4.30 -1.44 -35.53
C ASP A 224 5.15 -2.30 -34.58
N GLY A 225 4.49 -2.87 -33.58
CA GLY A 225 5.16 -3.61 -32.50
C GLY A 225 5.77 -2.76 -31.38
N ALA A 226 5.60 -1.42 -31.40
CA ALA A 226 6.00 -0.56 -30.30
C ALA A 226 5.33 -0.96 -28.97
N GLN A 227 6.13 -1.13 -27.93
CA GLN A 227 5.65 -1.55 -26.61
C GLN A 227 5.40 -0.33 -25.72
N LEU A 228 4.12 -0.07 -25.45
CA LEU A 228 3.70 1.04 -24.61
C LEU A 228 3.57 0.64 -23.14
N LYS A 229 4.05 1.50 -22.25
CA LYS A 229 3.83 1.36 -20.80
C LYS A 229 3.61 2.69 -20.12
N ILE A 230 2.65 2.72 -19.19
CA ILE A 230 2.50 3.81 -18.24
C ILE A 230 3.45 3.53 -17.07
N LYS A 231 4.42 4.42 -16.85
CA LYS A 231 5.43 4.29 -15.79
C LYS A 231 5.35 5.50 -14.87
N ARG A 232 4.95 5.29 -13.62
CA ARG A 232 4.77 6.34 -12.60
C ARG A 232 5.64 6.07 -11.37
N PRO A 233 6.39 7.05 -10.86
CA PRO A 233 7.11 6.88 -9.60
C PRO A 233 6.11 6.71 -8.45
N VAL A 234 6.42 5.78 -7.55
CA VAL A 234 5.71 5.62 -6.28
C VAL A 234 6.51 6.39 -5.24
N LYS A 235 5.81 7.19 -4.41
CA LYS A 235 6.43 7.80 -3.24
C LYS A 235 7.16 6.73 -2.43
N VAL A 236 8.38 7.05 -1.98
CA VAL A 236 9.26 6.14 -1.26
C VAL A 236 8.50 5.34 -0.18
N GLN A 237 8.79 4.05 -0.08
CA GLN A 237 8.08 3.15 0.83
C GLN A 237 9.03 2.36 1.72
N PRO A 238 8.68 2.14 2.99
CA PRO A 238 9.43 1.23 3.84
C PRO A 238 9.18 -0.21 3.41
N ILE A 239 10.25 -1.00 3.43
CA ILE A 239 10.27 -2.43 3.12
C ILE A 239 10.95 -3.20 4.24
N ALA A 240 10.57 -4.47 4.38
CA ALA A 240 11.26 -5.43 5.22
C ALA A 240 11.90 -6.51 4.34
N ARG A 241 13.14 -6.89 4.66
CA ARG A 241 13.84 -8.00 4.03
C ARG A 241 14.01 -9.09 5.07
N LEU A 242 13.38 -10.24 4.81
CA LEU A 242 13.50 -11.43 5.65
C LEU A 242 14.48 -12.41 5.04
N TRP A 243 15.22 -13.10 5.89
CA TRP A 243 16.10 -14.20 5.52
C TRP A 243 15.71 -15.44 6.30
N ARG A 244 15.67 -16.58 5.60
CA ARG A 244 15.55 -17.92 6.16
C ARG A 244 16.75 -18.74 5.72
N ALA A 245 17.59 -19.16 6.65
CA ALA A 245 18.80 -19.92 6.39
C ALA A 245 18.50 -21.27 5.74
N SER A 246 17.39 -21.91 6.16
CA SER A 246 16.89 -23.17 5.57
C SER A 246 16.55 -23.05 4.09
N GLU A 247 16.00 -21.91 3.67
CA GLU A 247 15.57 -21.66 2.28
C GLU A 247 16.67 -21.02 1.42
N LYS A 248 17.77 -20.55 2.03
CA LYS A 248 18.84 -19.77 1.39
C LYS A 248 18.30 -18.62 0.52
N LYS A 249 17.17 -18.04 0.90
CA LYS A 249 16.43 -17.05 0.11
C LYS A 249 16.08 -15.84 0.94
N GLN A 250 16.28 -14.67 0.32
CA GLN A 250 15.78 -13.41 0.84
C GLN A 250 14.41 -13.11 0.23
N LEU A 251 13.42 -12.80 1.06
CA LEU A 251 12.13 -12.28 0.60
C LEU A 251 12.00 -10.82 1.02
N GLN A 252 11.53 -9.98 0.10
CA GLN A 252 11.25 -8.56 0.35
C GLN A 252 9.75 -8.34 0.44
N LEU A 253 9.31 -7.75 1.55
CA LEU A 253 7.93 -7.41 1.83
C LEU A 253 7.77 -5.88 1.89
N ALA A 254 6.63 -5.38 1.43
CA ALA A 254 6.22 -4.03 1.82
C ALA A 254 5.97 -4.01 3.34
N CYS A 255 6.33 -2.93 4.03
CA CYS A 255 6.16 -2.84 5.48
C CYS A 255 5.35 -1.59 5.88
N PRO A 256 4.08 -1.46 5.42
CA PRO A 256 3.23 -0.35 5.84
C PRO A 256 2.77 -0.48 7.30
N SER A 257 2.70 -1.72 7.81
CA SER A 257 2.32 -2.07 9.19
C SER A 257 3.42 -2.95 9.79
N PRO A 258 3.53 -3.04 11.14
CA PRO A 258 4.49 -3.94 11.77
C PRO A 258 4.21 -5.40 11.40
N LEU A 259 5.27 -6.19 11.26
CA LEU A 259 5.20 -7.63 11.05
C LEU A 259 4.96 -8.32 12.40
N LEU A 260 3.99 -9.23 12.48
CA LEU A 260 3.80 -10.07 13.67
C LEU A 260 4.66 -11.33 13.50
N VAL A 261 5.57 -11.58 14.43
CA VAL A 261 6.52 -12.70 14.38
C VAL A 261 6.26 -13.63 15.54
N LEU A 262 5.96 -14.90 15.23
CA LEU A 262 5.80 -15.97 16.22
C LEU A 262 7.13 -16.68 16.40
N CYS A 263 7.60 -16.75 17.63
CA CYS A 263 8.79 -17.48 18.05
C CYS A 263 8.35 -18.54 19.06
N ARG A 264 8.89 -19.76 18.98
CA ARG A 264 8.61 -20.78 19.99
C ARG A 264 9.14 -20.37 21.37
N ASP A 265 10.31 -19.74 21.38
CA ASP A 265 11.01 -19.28 22.57
C ASP A 265 12.03 -18.18 22.20
N ARG A 266 12.83 -17.74 23.19
CA ARG A 266 13.88 -16.70 23.03
C ARG A 266 14.99 -17.06 22.04
N THR A 267 15.26 -18.33 21.79
CA THR A 267 16.33 -18.78 20.88
C THR A 267 15.97 -18.55 19.41
N GLN A 268 14.68 -18.44 19.11
CA GLN A 268 14.15 -18.22 17.76
C GLN A 268 13.86 -16.74 17.45
N VAL A 269 14.28 -15.82 18.31
CA VAL A 269 14.08 -14.39 18.07
C VAL A 269 14.96 -13.96 16.88
N PRO A 270 14.39 -13.38 15.82
CA PRO A 270 15.18 -12.91 14.68
C PRO A 270 16.18 -11.86 15.10
N THR A 271 17.32 -11.81 14.41
CA THR A 271 18.16 -10.61 14.44
C THR A 271 17.39 -9.47 13.76
N LEU A 272 16.82 -8.54 14.54
CA LEU A 272 16.12 -7.37 14.01
C LEU A 272 17.08 -6.22 13.72
N GLY A 273 17.04 -5.70 12.49
CA GLY A 273 17.74 -4.49 12.09
C GLY A 273 16.98 -3.22 12.47
N GLU A 274 17.55 -2.08 12.09
CA GLU A 274 16.92 -0.76 12.22
C GLU A 274 16.39 -0.28 10.87
N LEU A 275 15.53 0.74 10.92
CA LEU A 275 15.16 1.55 9.76
C LEU A 275 15.81 2.92 9.93
N LEU A 276 16.84 3.19 9.14
CA LEU A 276 17.49 4.50 9.14
C LEU A 276 16.62 5.54 8.44
N ASP A 277 16.94 6.81 8.69
CA ASP A 277 16.34 7.94 7.98
C ASP A 277 16.46 7.76 6.46
N TYR A 278 15.45 8.21 5.74
CA TYR A 278 15.52 8.29 4.29
C TYR A 278 16.26 9.57 3.90
N ASP A 279 17.22 9.44 2.99
CA ASP A 279 17.84 10.55 2.28
C ASP A 279 17.90 10.21 0.78
N ALA A 280 17.15 10.96 -0.02
CA ALA A 280 17.05 10.76 -1.46
C ALA A 280 18.38 11.00 -2.19
N GLU A 281 19.25 11.85 -1.65
CA GLU A 281 20.52 12.23 -2.25
C GLU A 281 21.65 11.25 -1.89
N ASN A 282 21.46 10.45 -0.83
CA ASN A 282 22.48 9.54 -0.29
C ASN A 282 22.06 8.06 -0.37
N ILE A 283 21.43 7.66 -1.48
CA ILE A 283 21.00 6.27 -1.68
C ILE A 283 22.18 5.39 -2.12
N ALA A 284 22.66 4.54 -1.21
CA ALA A 284 23.68 3.54 -1.52
C ALA A 284 23.11 2.37 -2.35
N HIS A 285 23.33 2.39 -3.66
CA HIS A 285 22.97 1.30 -4.56
C HIS A 285 24.06 0.22 -4.61
N ARG A 286 23.78 -0.97 -4.07
CA ARG A 286 24.68 -2.14 -4.21
C ARG A 286 24.71 -2.69 -5.63
N TYR A 287 23.54 -2.77 -6.26
CA TYR A 287 23.37 -3.18 -7.65
C TYR A 287 22.18 -2.41 -8.23
N LYS A 288 22.41 -1.73 -9.35
CA LYS A 288 21.38 -0.98 -10.07
C LYS A 288 21.52 -1.32 -11.56
N PRO A 289 20.68 -2.21 -12.11
CA PRO A 289 20.76 -2.55 -13.51
C PRO A 289 20.46 -1.32 -14.37
N LEU A 290 21.06 -1.28 -15.56
CA LEU A 290 20.74 -0.27 -16.56
C LEU A 290 19.26 -0.37 -16.92
N ALA A 291 18.56 0.75 -16.86
CA ALA A 291 17.17 0.81 -17.28
C ALA A 291 17.08 0.68 -18.80
N GLN A 292 16.11 -0.09 -19.30
CA GLN A 292 15.77 -0.10 -20.72
C GLN A 292 15.53 1.34 -21.20
N PRO A 293 16.08 1.76 -22.35
CA PRO A 293 15.78 3.06 -22.92
C PRO A 293 14.28 3.15 -23.18
N LEU A 294 13.69 4.26 -22.74
CA LEU A 294 12.27 4.55 -22.90
C LEU A 294 12.11 5.98 -23.35
N HIS A 295 11.26 6.19 -24.35
CA HIS A 295 10.95 7.50 -24.91
C HIS A 295 9.60 7.96 -24.38
N GLN A 296 9.55 9.16 -23.81
CA GLN A 296 8.31 9.71 -23.27
C GLN A 296 7.42 10.20 -24.41
N ILE A 297 6.26 9.58 -24.58
CA ILE A 297 5.33 9.89 -25.69
C ILE A 297 4.32 10.96 -25.26
N ILE A 298 3.63 10.71 -24.15
CA ILE A 298 2.62 11.62 -23.58
C ILE A 298 2.97 11.91 -22.11
N PRO A 299 3.48 13.12 -21.79
CA PRO A 299 3.93 13.45 -20.45
C PRO A 299 2.85 13.36 -19.36
N ARG A 300 1.66 13.90 -19.61
CA ARG A 300 0.56 13.92 -18.63
C ARG A 300 0.05 12.54 -18.23
N LEU A 301 0.14 11.57 -19.16
CA LEU A 301 -0.24 10.18 -18.91
C LEU A 301 0.90 9.37 -18.30
N ARG A 302 2.13 9.92 -18.32
CA ARG A 302 3.38 9.21 -18.07
C ARG A 302 3.50 7.98 -18.97
N LEU A 303 3.14 8.16 -20.24
CA LEU A 303 3.19 7.13 -21.27
C LEU A 303 4.57 7.11 -21.91
N TRP A 304 5.13 5.92 -22.03
CA TRP A 304 6.44 5.66 -22.60
C TRP A 304 6.36 4.58 -23.67
N SER A 305 7.24 4.67 -24.67
CA SER A 305 7.48 3.64 -25.68
C SER A 305 8.92 3.14 -25.57
N ASP A 306 9.16 1.90 -25.99
CA ASP A 306 10.51 1.35 -26.15
C ASP A 306 11.21 1.87 -27.42
N ARG A 307 10.47 2.46 -28.36
CA ARG A 307 10.96 3.02 -29.63
C ARG A 307 10.11 4.19 -30.13
N LEU A 308 10.67 5.00 -31.02
CA LEU A 308 10.00 6.10 -31.72
C LEU A 308 9.74 5.74 -33.17
#